data_AF-A0A7W8VCG4-F1
#
_entry.id   AF-A0A7W8VCG4-F1
#
_cell.length_a   1.000
_cell.length_b   1.000
_cell.length_c   1.000
_cell.angle_alpha   90.00
_cell.angle_beta   90.00
_cell.angle_gamma   90.00
#
_symmetry.space_group_name_H-M   'P 1'
#
loop_
_entity.id
_entity.type
_entity.pdbx_description
1 polymer ?
#
loop_
_entity_poly.entity_id
_entity_poly.type
_entity_poly.pdbx_seq_one_letter_code
_entity_poly.pdbx_strand_id
1 'polypeptide(L)'
;MRSPSPRQWGGIVLAAVVFPGFAATAWPLVPFLWDLLPGYLPVARIITGAGLGVLALAAIALIWGFRLWWLIVVAWIAAITAVASMVFAAWLVLGTPGVEEVPRLSPRALDAITTRAFAVVAGFGGVALLVIAYRRQRAIENGERREAARLFTESFDGAGEKLGSEHASVRLAGVHALARLADEAPEEREDLVQMVIDVLCAYLRMPYSPAPDPLPGNASRERRREHRDLELEFSVLREVRHTVIRAIGGRLREPQSRWRGREYDFTGAVFDGGDLSGAVFSGGKTSFNGAVFVGGEVSFHNAVFSGGEVDFRGVLFSGGGVDFRRARFCGGRVSFRAAEFSAGWVDLRGCDVSDGWVSFDRARFAGGWVSFERARFSGGGASFSRACFSGDSVSFDRARFSRGWVSFGGAEFSEGCASFDGAEFSGGQVPFNGAVGVCPRGLREAVGQGGSDAVVGLPEAWRKAARDGGEGGEAFPGASSGG
;
A
#
# COMPACT_ATOMS: atom_id res chain seq x y z
N MET A 1 20.52 -16.38 -22.97
CA MET A 1 21.00 -17.44 -22.05
C MET A 1 20.09 -17.44 -20.82
N ARG A 2 19.34 -18.52 -20.58
CA ARG A 2 18.40 -18.59 -19.44
C ARG A 2 19.19 -18.89 -18.16
N SER A 3 18.99 -18.08 -17.12
CA SER A 3 19.60 -18.30 -15.81
C SER A 3 19.06 -19.58 -15.16
N PRO A 4 19.91 -20.42 -14.56
CA PRO A 4 19.48 -21.66 -13.93
C PRO A 4 18.54 -21.41 -12.74
N SER A 5 17.52 -22.25 -12.60
CA SER A 5 16.51 -22.18 -11.54
C SER A 5 17.12 -22.47 -10.14
N PRO A 6 16.49 -22.04 -9.04
CA PRO A 6 17.01 -22.23 -7.68
C PRO A 6 17.30 -23.69 -7.32
N ARG A 7 16.55 -24.63 -7.91
CA ARG A 7 16.77 -26.08 -7.74
C ARG A 7 18.03 -26.57 -8.47
N GLN A 8 18.38 -25.95 -9.59
CA GLN A 8 19.62 -26.24 -10.32
C GLN A 8 20.84 -25.69 -9.57
N TRP A 9 20.72 -24.51 -8.94
CA TRP A 9 21.77 -23.98 -8.05
C TRP A 9 22.03 -24.89 -6.85
N GLY A 10 20.99 -25.43 -6.21
CA GLY A 10 21.15 -26.39 -5.11
C GLY A 10 21.90 -27.67 -5.54
N GLY A 11 21.65 -28.17 -6.75
CA GLY A 11 22.37 -29.32 -7.32
C GLY A 11 23.83 -29.04 -7.64
N ILE A 12 24.13 -27.85 -8.19
CA ILE A 12 25.50 -27.42 -8.52
C ILE A 12 26.33 -27.23 -7.24
N VAL A 13 25.77 -26.60 -6.21
CA VAL A 13 26.45 -26.39 -4.93
C VAL A 13 26.71 -27.71 -4.22
N LEU A 14 25.77 -28.66 -4.24
CA LEU A 14 25.97 -29.97 -3.63
C LEU A 14 27.05 -30.78 -4.38
N ALA A 15 27.07 -30.75 -5.71
CA ALA A 15 28.11 -31.39 -6.51
C ALA A 15 29.49 -30.76 -6.26
N ALA A 16 29.56 -29.43 -6.15
CA ALA A 16 30.80 -28.71 -5.89
C ALA A 16 31.39 -28.94 -4.48
N VAL A 17 30.58 -29.35 -3.50
CA VAL A 17 31.04 -29.65 -2.14
C VAL A 17 31.37 -31.13 -1.94
N VAL A 18 30.61 -32.04 -2.57
CA VAL A 18 30.81 -33.49 -2.41
C VAL A 18 32.00 -34.00 -3.24
N PHE A 19 32.22 -33.46 -4.44
CA PHE A 19 33.29 -33.92 -5.33
C PHE A 19 34.71 -33.66 -4.78
N PRO A 20 35.02 -32.47 -4.20
CA PRO A 20 36.32 -32.23 -3.58
C PRO A 20 36.50 -33.01 -2.27
N GLY A 21 35.43 -33.23 -1.49
CA GLY A 21 35.49 -34.03 -0.27
C GLY A 21 35.82 -35.50 -0.55
N PHE A 22 35.27 -36.07 -1.63
CA PHE A 22 35.59 -37.44 -2.06
C PHE A 22 37.01 -37.53 -2.67
N ALA A 23 37.42 -36.54 -3.46
CA ALA A 23 38.78 -36.46 -3.99
C ALA A 23 39.84 -36.31 -2.87
N ALA A 24 39.59 -35.48 -1.86
CA ALA A 24 40.53 -35.24 -0.75
C ALA A 24 40.68 -36.44 0.20
N THR A 25 39.63 -37.24 0.36
CA THR A 25 39.65 -38.45 1.21
C THR A 25 40.21 -39.68 0.49
N ALA A 26 40.09 -39.75 -0.84
CA ALA A 26 40.68 -40.81 -1.65
C ALA A 26 42.13 -40.53 -2.08
N TRP A 27 42.58 -39.27 -2.08
CA TRP A 27 43.93 -38.84 -2.50
C TRP A 27 45.10 -39.61 -1.86
N PRO A 28 45.11 -39.93 -0.55
CA PRO A 28 46.24 -40.64 0.06
C PRO A 28 46.29 -42.14 -0.30
N LEU A 29 45.22 -42.73 -0.85
CA LEU A 29 45.20 -44.14 -1.28
C LEU A 29 45.75 -44.35 -2.69
N VAL A 30 45.75 -43.30 -3.52
CA VAL A 30 46.16 -43.39 -4.92
C VAL A 30 47.65 -43.74 -5.09
N PRO A 31 48.61 -43.15 -4.34
CA PRO A 31 50.02 -43.53 -4.43
C PRO A 31 50.27 -44.94 -3.89
N PHE A 32 49.57 -45.31 -2.81
CA PHE A 32 49.71 -46.63 -2.18
C PHE A 32 49.25 -47.76 -3.11
N LEU A 33 48.15 -47.55 -3.84
CA LEU A 33 47.66 -48.51 -4.84
C LEU A 33 48.51 -48.50 -6.13
N TRP A 34 49.21 -47.41 -6.43
CA TRP A 34 50.09 -47.27 -7.60
C TRP A 34 51.33 -48.16 -7.49
N ASP A 35 51.91 -48.28 -6.29
CA ASP A 35 53.11 -49.10 -6.04
C ASP A 35 52.82 -50.61 -5.92
N LEU A 36 51.54 -51.00 -5.79
CA LEU A 36 51.09 -52.39 -5.70
C LEU A 36 50.78 -53.03 -7.07
N LEU A 37 50.89 -52.27 -8.17
CA LEU A 37 50.51 -52.72 -9.52
C LEU A 37 51.74 -53.22 -10.33
N PRO A 38 51.68 -54.43 -10.93
CA PRO A 38 52.77 -54.92 -11.78
C PRO A 38 53.01 -54.04 -13.01
N GLY A 39 54.27 -53.67 -13.27
CA GLY A 39 54.68 -52.68 -14.28
C GLY A 39 54.46 -53.03 -15.76
N TYR A 40 53.68 -54.07 -16.09
CA TYR A 40 53.43 -54.51 -17.47
C TYR A 40 51.99 -54.28 -17.97
N LEU A 41 51.08 -53.74 -17.14
CA LEU A 41 49.71 -53.45 -17.55
C LEU A 41 49.52 -51.95 -17.88
N PRO A 42 48.79 -51.58 -18.95
CA PRO A 42 48.58 -50.19 -19.36
C PRO A 42 47.51 -49.50 -18.50
N VAL A 43 47.67 -49.56 -17.18
CA VAL A 43 46.67 -49.16 -16.17
C VAL A 43 46.36 -47.66 -16.25
N ALA A 44 47.34 -46.83 -16.59
CA ALA A 44 47.14 -45.40 -16.80
C ALA A 44 46.09 -45.11 -17.88
N ARG A 45 46.04 -45.89 -18.97
CA ARG A 45 45.05 -45.72 -20.05
C ARG A 45 43.66 -46.21 -19.67
N ILE A 46 43.57 -47.26 -18.86
CA ILE A 46 42.30 -47.82 -18.38
C ILE A 46 41.65 -46.88 -17.35
N ILE A 47 42.43 -46.31 -16.44
CA ILE A 47 41.94 -45.34 -15.44
C ILE A 47 41.48 -44.05 -16.12
N THR A 48 42.22 -43.53 -17.11
CA THR A 48 41.77 -42.34 -17.87
C THR A 48 40.53 -42.61 -18.70
N GLY A 49 40.37 -43.82 -19.26
CA GLY A 49 39.18 -44.22 -20.01
C GLY A 49 37.94 -44.37 -19.13
N ALA A 50 38.09 -44.98 -17.95
CA ALA A 50 37.00 -45.14 -16.98
C ALA A 50 36.56 -43.78 -16.42
N GLY A 51 37.50 -42.88 -16.12
CA GLY A 51 37.19 -41.52 -15.65
C GLY A 51 36.43 -40.68 -16.68
N LEU A 52 36.82 -40.74 -17.96
CA LEU A 52 36.10 -40.08 -19.06
C LEU A 52 34.70 -40.66 -19.28
N GLY A 53 34.52 -41.97 -19.14
CA GLY A 53 33.22 -42.63 -19.25
C GLY A 53 32.21 -42.20 -18.16
N VAL A 54 32.67 -42.05 -16.91
CA VAL A 54 31.83 -41.58 -15.79
C VAL A 54 31.40 -40.12 -15.99
N LEU A 55 32.31 -39.26 -16.47
CA LEU A 55 31.99 -37.86 -16.77
C LEU A 55 31.00 -37.73 -17.95
N ALA A 56 31.12 -38.56 -18.98
CA ALA A 56 30.20 -38.58 -20.11
C ALA A 56 28.79 -39.04 -19.68
N LEU A 57 28.68 -40.08 -18.86
CA LEU A 57 27.39 -40.56 -18.33
C LEU A 57 26.72 -39.53 -17.40
N ALA A 58 27.49 -38.83 -16.58
CA ALA A 58 26.98 -37.74 -15.73
C ALA A 58 26.46 -36.56 -16.56
N ALA A 59 27.15 -36.22 -17.67
CA ALA A 59 26.71 -35.17 -18.60
C ALA A 59 25.42 -35.55 -19.35
N ILE A 60 25.31 -36.80 -19.82
CA ILE A 60 24.11 -37.31 -20.51
C ILE A 60 22.89 -37.30 -19.59
N ALA A 61 23.07 -37.69 -18.33
CA ALA A 61 22.01 -37.67 -17.34
C ALA A 61 21.51 -36.27 -16.97
N LEU A 62 22.39 -35.27 -16.99
CA LEU A 62 22.04 -33.86 -16.75
C LEU A 62 21.17 -33.29 -17.89
N ILE A 63 21.37 -33.79 -19.12
CA ILE A 63 20.70 -33.30 -20.34
C ILE A 63 19.29 -33.90 -20.50
N TRP A 64 19.05 -35.13 -20.02
CA TRP A 64 17.80 -35.88 -20.27
C TRP A 64 16.73 -35.78 -19.17
N GLY A 65 16.89 -34.92 -18.15
CA GLY A 65 15.84 -34.68 -17.16
C GLY A 65 15.48 -35.91 -16.31
N PHE A 66 16.42 -36.83 -16.09
CA PHE A 66 16.21 -37.96 -15.19
C PHE A 66 15.95 -37.45 -13.77
N ARG A 67 14.86 -37.93 -13.12
CA ARG A 67 14.55 -37.62 -11.72
C ARG A 67 15.81 -37.91 -10.88
N LEU A 68 16.33 -36.88 -10.23
CA LEU A 68 17.57 -36.86 -9.41
C LEU A 68 17.80 -38.14 -8.56
N TRP A 69 16.71 -38.79 -8.12
CA TRP A 69 16.75 -40.06 -7.41
C TRP A 69 17.38 -41.22 -8.21
N TRP A 70 17.12 -41.34 -9.51
CA TRP A 70 17.74 -42.39 -10.36
C TRP A 70 19.25 -42.19 -10.52
N LEU A 71 19.72 -40.94 -10.53
CA LEU A 71 21.16 -40.65 -10.59
C LEU A 71 21.88 -41.06 -9.32
N ILE A 72 21.22 -40.86 -8.17
CA ILE A 72 21.73 -41.32 -6.88
C ILE A 72 21.80 -42.86 -6.88
N VAL A 73 20.76 -43.55 -7.32
CA VAL A 73 20.74 -45.02 -7.39
C VAL A 73 21.87 -45.56 -8.29
N VAL A 74 22.06 -45.00 -9.49
CA VAL A 74 23.12 -45.42 -10.41
C VAL A 74 24.51 -45.17 -9.83
N ALA A 75 24.73 -44.04 -9.16
CA ALA A 75 26.00 -43.73 -8.51
C ALA A 75 26.33 -44.71 -7.37
N TRP A 76 25.34 -45.10 -6.56
CA TRP A 76 25.51 -46.10 -5.51
C TRP A 76 25.83 -47.48 -6.07
N ILE A 77 25.14 -47.91 -7.13
CA ILE A 77 25.44 -49.17 -7.80
C ILE A 77 26.87 -49.17 -8.35
N ALA A 78 27.29 -48.09 -9.03
CA ALA A 78 28.65 -47.96 -9.54
C ALA A 78 29.71 -48.04 -8.43
N ALA A 79 29.48 -47.36 -7.29
CA ALA A 79 30.39 -47.41 -6.15
C ALA A 79 30.50 -48.81 -5.53
N ILE A 80 29.37 -49.51 -5.32
CA ILE A 80 29.35 -50.88 -4.80
C ILE A 80 30.09 -51.82 -5.74
N THR A 81 29.86 -51.68 -7.04
CA THR A 81 30.48 -52.52 -8.06
C THR A 81 32.00 -52.30 -8.11
N ALA A 82 32.46 -51.06 -7.95
CA ALA A 82 33.88 -50.71 -7.89
C ALA A 82 34.57 -51.29 -6.63
N VAL A 83 33.89 -51.28 -5.48
CA VAL A 83 34.42 -51.89 -4.25
C VAL A 83 34.47 -53.41 -4.39
N ALA A 84 33.41 -54.03 -4.91
CA ALA A 84 33.36 -55.47 -5.13
C ALA A 84 34.44 -55.93 -6.12
N SER A 85 34.66 -55.19 -7.20
CA SER A 85 35.71 -55.49 -8.17
C SER A 85 37.10 -55.28 -7.61
N MET A 86 37.32 -54.28 -6.75
CA MET A 86 38.59 -54.08 -6.05
C MET A 86 38.90 -55.20 -5.06
N VAL A 87 37.88 -55.69 -4.32
CA VAL A 87 38.01 -56.85 -3.43
C VAL A 87 38.29 -58.13 -4.24
N PHE A 88 37.60 -58.31 -5.36
CA PHE A 88 37.80 -59.46 -6.24
C PHE A 88 39.18 -59.44 -6.92
N ALA A 89 39.66 -58.27 -7.33
CA ALA A 89 41.00 -58.10 -7.87
C ALA A 89 42.08 -58.34 -6.80
N ALA A 90 41.88 -57.85 -5.58
CA ALA A 90 42.76 -58.16 -4.45
C ALA A 90 42.80 -59.67 -4.15
N TRP A 91 41.64 -60.35 -4.22
CA TRP A 91 41.54 -61.80 -4.07
C TRP A 91 42.28 -62.57 -5.17
N LEU A 92 42.19 -62.11 -6.43
CA LEU A 92 42.93 -62.68 -7.56
C LEU A 92 44.44 -62.48 -7.46
N VAL A 93 44.90 -61.32 -6.98
CA VAL A 93 46.33 -60.98 -6.87
C VAL A 93 46.99 -61.68 -5.68
N LEU A 94 46.27 -61.86 -4.56
CA LEU A 94 46.81 -62.47 -3.34
C LEU A 94 46.71 -64.01 -3.34
N GLY A 95 46.00 -64.60 -4.29
CA GLY A 95 45.78 -66.05 -4.38
C GLY A 95 44.80 -66.59 -3.33
N THR A 96 44.27 -67.80 -3.55
CA THR A 96 43.38 -68.48 -2.60
C THR A 96 44.12 -68.74 -1.29
N PRO A 97 43.67 -68.22 -0.13
CA PRO A 97 44.34 -68.49 1.13
C PRO A 97 44.20 -69.98 1.44
N GLY A 98 45.33 -70.68 1.51
CA GLY A 98 45.38 -72.00 2.11
C GLY A 98 44.81 -71.92 3.53
N VAL A 99 43.97 -72.88 3.90
CA VAL A 99 43.45 -73.01 5.26
C VAL A 99 44.59 -73.45 6.16
N GLU A 100 45.42 -72.51 6.56
CA GLU A 100 46.50 -72.67 7.53
C GLU A 100 46.28 -71.68 8.69
N GLU A 101 46.59 -72.16 9.89
CA GLU A 101 46.06 -71.71 11.17
C GLU A 101 46.12 -70.18 11.39
N VAL A 102 44.97 -69.65 11.84
CA VAL A 102 44.70 -68.25 12.15
C VAL A 102 45.80 -67.65 13.05
N PRO A 103 46.62 -66.69 12.57
CA PRO A 103 47.31 -65.79 13.47
C PRO A 103 46.23 -64.89 14.04
N ARG A 104 45.94 -65.06 15.33
CA ARG A 104 44.96 -64.25 16.06
C ARG A 104 45.23 -62.77 15.77
N LEU A 105 44.34 -62.13 15.01
CA LEU A 105 44.31 -60.68 14.86
C LEU A 105 44.36 -60.08 16.27
N SER A 106 45.34 -59.23 16.55
CA SER A 106 45.45 -58.61 17.87
C SER A 106 44.12 -57.87 18.14
N PRO A 107 43.47 -58.06 19.32
CA PRO A 107 42.15 -57.50 19.60
C PRO A 107 42.05 -55.98 19.34
N ARG A 108 43.16 -55.25 19.46
CA ARG A 108 43.27 -53.80 19.24
C ARG A 108 43.08 -53.36 17.78
N ALA A 109 43.45 -54.20 16.80
CA ALA A 109 43.35 -53.84 15.38
C ALA A 109 41.91 -53.96 14.86
N LEU A 110 41.19 -54.99 15.32
CA LEU A 110 39.76 -55.15 15.05
C LEU A 110 38.96 -54.01 15.71
N ASP A 111 39.28 -53.63 16.94
CA ASP A 111 38.59 -52.54 17.63
C ASP A 111 38.73 -51.19 16.89
N ALA A 112 39.91 -50.89 16.36
CA ALA A 112 40.16 -49.63 15.64
C ALA A 112 39.42 -49.54 14.30
N ILE A 113 39.33 -50.64 13.55
CA ILE A 113 38.58 -50.69 12.28
C ILE A 113 37.08 -50.59 12.56
N THR A 114 36.59 -51.35 13.54
CA THR A 114 35.17 -51.36 13.90
C THR A 114 34.71 -50.00 14.43
N THR A 115 35.53 -49.34 15.28
CA THR A 115 35.25 -48.00 15.79
C THR A 115 35.16 -46.95 14.69
N ARG A 116 36.07 -46.97 13.71
CA ARG A 116 36.04 -46.02 12.58
C ARG A 116 34.85 -46.28 11.65
N ALA A 117 34.53 -47.54 11.38
CA ALA A 117 33.36 -47.91 10.58
C ALA A 117 32.05 -47.45 11.25
N PHE A 118 31.91 -47.66 12.56
CA PHE A 118 30.77 -47.17 13.34
C PHE A 118 30.67 -45.65 13.34
N ALA A 119 31.79 -44.93 13.47
CA ALA A 119 31.80 -43.46 13.42
C ALA A 119 31.32 -42.91 12.08
N VAL A 120 31.72 -43.54 10.96
CA VAL A 120 31.28 -43.15 9.61
C VAL A 120 29.78 -43.40 9.41
N VAL A 121 29.29 -44.58 9.79
CA VAL A 121 27.85 -44.92 9.69
C VAL A 121 27.01 -44.01 10.59
N ALA A 122 27.47 -43.74 11.81
CA ALA A 122 26.82 -42.81 12.74
C ALA A 122 26.80 -41.38 12.18
N GLY A 123 27.90 -40.92 11.56
CA GLY A 123 27.98 -39.61 10.91
C GLY A 123 26.97 -39.47 9.76
N PHE A 124 26.89 -40.47 8.87
CA PHE A 124 25.90 -40.48 7.79
C PHE A 124 24.46 -40.57 8.31
N GLY A 125 24.22 -41.38 9.35
CA GLY A 125 22.92 -41.45 10.02
C GLY A 125 22.49 -40.10 10.62
N GLY A 126 23.42 -39.39 11.27
CA GLY A 126 23.19 -38.05 11.81
C GLY A 126 22.84 -37.02 10.73
N VAL A 127 23.57 -36.99 9.61
CA VAL A 127 23.27 -36.09 8.48
C VAL A 127 21.91 -36.42 7.86
N ALA A 128 21.59 -37.70 7.67
CA ALA A 128 20.29 -38.12 7.14
C ALA A 128 19.13 -37.69 8.06
N LEU A 129 19.28 -37.86 9.37
CA LEU A 129 18.30 -37.39 10.36
C LEU A 129 18.14 -35.87 10.31
N LEU A 130 19.22 -35.11 10.20
CA LEU A 130 19.18 -33.65 10.09
C LEU A 130 18.45 -33.19 8.82
N VAL A 131 18.70 -33.84 7.68
CA VAL A 131 18.00 -33.55 6.41
C VAL A 131 16.52 -33.90 6.50
N ILE A 132 16.16 -35.03 7.11
CA ILE A 132 14.77 -35.43 7.32
C ILE A 132 14.06 -34.42 8.24
N ALA A 133 14.70 -34.04 9.35
CA ALA A 133 14.18 -33.03 10.27
C ALA A 133 13.95 -31.70 9.56
N TYR A 134 14.94 -31.22 8.80
CA TYR A 134 14.82 -29.97 8.02
C TYR A 134 13.72 -30.05 6.95
N ARG A 135 13.65 -31.14 6.19
CA ARG A 135 12.59 -31.32 5.17
C ARG A 135 11.21 -31.40 5.80
N ARG A 136 11.10 -32.08 6.94
CA ARG A 136 9.84 -32.19 7.70
C ARG A 136 9.43 -30.82 8.22
N GLN A 137 10.35 -30.08 8.83
CA GLN A 137 10.09 -28.71 9.29
C GLN A 137 9.62 -27.82 8.13
N ARG A 138 10.33 -27.83 7.00
CA ARG A 138 9.95 -27.02 5.84
C ARG A 138 8.61 -27.43 5.23
N ALA A 139 8.26 -28.72 5.27
CA ALA A 139 6.97 -29.20 4.81
C ALA A 139 5.82 -28.74 5.73
N ILE A 140 6.04 -28.74 7.05
CA ILE A 140 5.09 -28.26 8.06
C ILE A 140 4.89 -26.75 7.91
N GLU A 141 5.97 -25.96 7.89
CA GLU A 141 5.92 -24.49 7.71
C GLU A 141 5.17 -24.09 6.42
N ASN A 142 5.43 -24.80 5.31
CA ASN A 142 4.71 -24.58 4.05
C ASN A 142 3.24 -25.04 4.12
N GLY A 143 2.95 -26.06 4.93
CA GLY A 143 1.59 -26.55 5.17
C GLY A 143 0.76 -25.51 5.90
N GLU A 144 1.27 -25.01 7.03
CA GLU A 144 0.63 -23.97 7.86
C GLU A 144 0.33 -22.71 7.05
N ARG A 145 1.29 -22.24 6.23
CA ARG A 145 1.10 -21.07 5.36
C ARG A 145 -0.02 -21.26 4.33
N ARG A 146 -0.13 -22.47 3.75
CA ARG A 146 -1.19 -22.79 2.78
C ARG A 146 -2.55 -22.88 3.45
N GLU A 147 -2.60 -23.47 4.65
CA GLU A 147 -3.83 -23.59 5.43
C GLU A 147 -4.33 -22.22 5.88
N ALA A 148 -3.46 -21.36 6.40
CA ALA A 148 -3.80 -19.98 6.74
C ALA A 148 -4.34 -19.20 5.53
N ALA A 149 -3.70 -19.34 4.36
CA ALA A 149 -4.20 -18.72 3.13
C ALA A 149 -5.58 -19.26 2.71
N ARG A 150 -5.79 -20.58 2.82
CA ARG A 150 -7.08 -21.20 2.50
C ARG A 150 -8.19 -20.76 3.45
N LEU A 151 -7.93 -20.76 4.76
CA LEU A 151 -8.86 -20.31 5.78
C LEU A 151 -9.22 -18.84 5.60
N PHE A 152 -8.25 -18.01 5.22
CA PHE A 152 -8.50 -16.61 4.88
C PHE A 152 -9.45 -16.50 3.68
N THR A 153 -9.15 -17.18 2.56
CA THR A 153 -10.02 -17.14 1.37
C THR A 153 -11.43 -17.63 1.68
N GLU A 154 -11.58 -18.73 2.43
CA GLU A 154 -12.90 -19.25 2.82
C GLU A 154 -13.67 -18.27 3.71
N SER A 155 -12.99 -17.65 4.68
CA SER A 155 -13.59 -16.62 5.54
C SER A 155 -13.95 -15.35 4.77
N PHE A 156 -13.12 -14.98 3.79
CA PHE A 156 -13.34 -13.84 2.91
C PHE A 156 -14.57 -14.07 2.02
N ASP A 157 -14.66 -15.22 1.37
CA ASP A 157 -15.79 -15.59 0.51
C ASP A 157 -17.09 -15.60 1.33
N GLY A 158 -17.07 -16.21 2.52
CA GLY A 158 -18.24 -16.24 3.41
C GLY A 158 -18.64 -14.85 3.95
N ALA A 159 -17.69 -13.93 4.16
CA ALA A 159 -17.99 -12.56 4.54
C ALA A 159 -18.52 -11.73 3.35
N GLY A 160 -17.99 -11.97 2.15
CA GLY A 160 -18.46 -11.38 0.89
C GLY A 160 -19.89 -11.79 0.55
N GLU A 161 -20.23 -13.08 0.71
CA GLU A 161 -21.60 -13.58 0.52
C GLU A 161 -22.58 -12.89 1.48
N LYS A 162 -22.19 -12.71 2.75
CA LYS A 162 -23.00 -11.96 3.72
C LYS A 162 -23.20 -10.50 3.30
N LEU A 163 -22.15 -9.83 2.83
CA LEU A 163 -22.23 -8.44 2.34
C LEU A 163 -23.15 -8.30 1.11
N GLY A 164 -23.18 -9.32 0.26
CA GLY A 164 -24.05 -9.40 -0.93
C GLY A 164 -25.49 -9.84 -0.67
N SER A 165 -25.87 -10.08 0.59
CA SER A 165 -27.21 -10.56 0.92
C SER A 165 -28.30 -9.50 0.67
N GLU A 166 -29.49 -9.95 0.25
CA GLU A 166 -30.71 -9.13 0.17
C GLU A 166 -31.13 -8.60 1.55
N HIS A 167 -30.76 -9.31 2.63
CA HIS A 167 -31.12 -8.93 4.00
C HIS A 167 -30.07 -8.02 4.63
N ALA A 168 -30.50 -6.83 5.04
CA ALA A 168 -29.62 -5.81 5.58
C ALA A 168 -28.87 -6.23 6.86
N SER A 169 -29.53 -6.95 7.76
CA SER A 169 -28.89 -7.47 8.97
C SER A 169 -27.71 -8.41 8.64
N VAL A 170 -27.86 -9.21 7.58
CA VAL A 170 -26.80 -10.09 7.07
C VAL A 170 -25.69 -9.27 6.42
N ARG A 171 -26.02 -8.22 5.66
CA ARG A 171 -25.02 -7.29 5.11
C ARG A 171 -24.19 -6.62 6.19
N LEU A 172 -24.83 -6.13 7.26
CA LEU A 172 -24.14 -5.55 8.42
C LEU A 172 -23.17 -6.55 9.06
N ALA A 173 -23.61 -7.81 9.24
CA ALA A 173 -22.74 -8.87 9.72
C ALA A 173 -21.55 -9.13 8.75
N GLY A 174 -21.79 -9.04 7.44
CA GLY A 174 -20.75 -9.10 6.40
C GLY A 174 -19.71 -7.99 6.53
N VAL A 175 -20.13 -6.74 6.71
CA VAL A 175 -19.22 -5.59 6.93
C VAL A 175 -18.32 -5.84 8.14
N HIS A 176 -18.90 -6.24 9.28
CA HIS A 176 -18.12 -6.51 10.48
C HIS A 176 -17.19 -7.73 10.33
N ALA A 177 -17.64 -8.78 9.64
CA ALA A 177 -16.83 -9.96 9.38
C ALA A 177 -15.62 -9.63 8.48
N LEU A 178 -15.84 -8.89 7.39
CA LEU A 178 -14.76 -8.42 6.52
C LEU A 178 -13.76 -7.56 7.30
N ALA A 179 -14.26 -6.58 8.05
CA ALA A 179 -13.40 -5.66 8.76
C ALA A 179 -12.55 -6.38 9.83
N ARG A 180 -13.13 -7.35 10.54
CA ARG A 180 -12.40 -8.23 11.47
C ARG A 180 -11.38 -9.13 10.75
N LEU A 181 -11.74 -9.67 9.58
CA LEU A 181 -10.85 -10.51 8.78
C LEU A 181 -9.59 -9.76 8.33
N ALA A 182 -9.72 -8.47 7.99
CA ALA A 182 -8.56 -7.62 7.71
C ALA A 182 -7.68 -7.42 8.95
N ASP A 183 -8.29 -7.23 10.12
CA ASP A 183 -7.54 -7.08 11.38
C ASP A 183 -6.75 -8.36 11.74
N GLU A 184 -7.33 -9.53 11.44
CA GLU A 184 -6.75 -10.87 11.71
C GLU A 184 -5.86 -11.40 10.57
N ALA A 185 -5.65 -10.65 9.49
CA ALA A 185 -4.84 -11.10 8.36
C ALA A 185 -3.39 -11.42 8.81
N PRO A 186 -2.69 -12.39 8.20
CA PRO A 186 -1.28 -12.66 8.54
C PRO A 186 -0.38 -11.42 8.36
N GLU A 187 0.60 -11.23 9.26
CA GLU A 187 1.50 -10.05 9.24
C GLU A 187 2.29 -9.91 7.93
N GLU A 188 2.67 -11.04 7.31
CA GLU A 188 3.41 -11.04 6.03
C GLU A 188 2.52 -10.68 4.81
N ARG A 189 1.21 -10.49 5.00
CA ARG A 189 0.20 -10.42 3.93
C ARG A 189 -0.65 -9.16 4.01
N GLU A 190 0.01 -8.02 3.97
CA GLU A 190 -0.63 -6.70 3.94
C GLU A 190 -1.52 -6.47 2.70
N ASP A 191 -1.30 -7.22 1.62
CA ASP A 191 -2.17 -7.25 0.44
C ASP A 191 -3.60 -7.73 0.74
N LEU A 192 -3.77 -8.57 1.75
CA LEU A 192 -5.09 -9.06 2.18
C LEU A 192 -5.90 -7.99 2.91
N VAL A 193 -5.22 -7.12 3.68
CA VAL A 193 -5.86 -5.95 4.31
C VAL A 193 -6.37 -4.99 3.23
N GLN A 194 -5.52 -4.73 2.21
CA GLN A 194 -5.91 -3.90 1.07
C GLN A 194 -7.11 -4.50 0.32
N MET A 195 -7.11 -5.81 0.06
CA MET A 195 -8.23 -6.49 -0.61
C MET A 195 -9.57 -6.29 0.11
N VAL A 196 -9.60 -6.36 1.44
CA VAL A 196 -10.82 -6.09 2.22
C VAL A 196 -11.24 -4.62 2.09
N ILE A 197 -10.29 -3.70 2.20
CA ILE A 197 -10.54 -2.26 2.02
C ILE A 197 -11.13 -1.99 0.64
N ASP A 198 -10.61 -2.62 -0.40
CA ASP A 198 -11.08 -2.47 -1.78
C ASP A 198 -12.53 -2.92 -1.94
N VAL A 199 -12.93 -4.04 -1.30
CA VAL A 199 -14.33 -4.52 -1.30
C VAL A 199 -15.26 -3.55 -0.58
N LEU A 200 -14.85 -3.05 0.59
CA LEU A 200 -15.63 -2.08 1.35
C LEU A 200 -15.79 -0.75 0.58
N CYS A 201 -14.71 -0.28 -0.05
CA CYS A 201 -14.74 0.90 -0.91
C CYS A 201 -15.60 0.66 -2.16
N ALA A 202 -15.51 -0.52 -2.78
CA ALA A 202 -16.36 -0.90 -3.91
C ALA A 202 -17.85 -0.93 -3.53
N TYR A 203 -18.19 -1.39 -2.34
CA TYR A 203 -19.56 -1.33 -1.82
C TYR A 203 -20.09 0.12 -1.75
N LEU A 204 -19.26 1.07 -1.32
CA LEU A 204 -19.61 2.49 -1.30
C LEU A 204 -19.76 3.11 -2.70
N ARG A 205 -19.09 2.54 -3.70
CA ARG A 205 -19.18 2.97 -5.12
C ARG A 205 -20.37 2.36 -5.88
N MET A 206 -21.13 1.45 -5.27
CA MET A 206 -22.35 0.93 -5.88
C MET A 206 -23.40 2.05 -6.09
N PRO A 207 -24.33 1.89 -7.06
CA PRO A 207 -25.39 2.86 -7.32
C PRO A 207 -26.10 3.29 -6.04
N TYR A 208 -26.31 4.60 -5.92
CA TYR A 208 -26.95 5.21 -4.76
C TYR A 208 -28.41 5.54 -5.08
N SER A 209 -29.32 4.97 -4.30
CA SER A 209 -30.74 5.34 -4.30
C SER A 209 -30.96 6.47 -3.28
N PRO A 210 -31.32 7.70 -3.71
CA PRO A 210 -31.52 8.82 -2.80
C PRO A 210 -32.78 8.64 -1.94
N ALA A 211 -32.88 9.42 -0.86
CA ALA A 211 -34.09 9.50 -0.06
C ALA A 211 -35.28 9.91 -0.95
N PRO A 212 -36.47 9.30 -0.79
CA PRO A 212 -37.64 9.68 -1.55
C PRO A 212 -38.07 11.11 -1.20
N ASP A 213 -38.59 11.84 -2.20
CA ASP A 213 -39.09 13.20 -2.02
C ASP A 213 -40.31 13.23 -1.07
N PRO A 214 -40.46 14.28 -0.24
CA PRO A 214 -41.59 14.42 0.66
C PRO A 214 -42.94 14.29 -0.07
N LEU A 215 -43.83 13.48 0.50
CA LEU A 215 -45.17 13.31 -0.06
C LEU A 215 -46.02 14.58 0.10
N PRO A 216 -46.81 14.96 -0.93
CA PRO A 216 -47.84 15.97 -0.77
C PRO A 216 -48.93 15.49 0.20
N GLY A 217 -49.49 16.41 1.00
CA GLY A 217 -50.44 16.07 2.07
C GLY A 217 -51.69 15.31 1.62
N ASN A 218 -52.09 15.49 0.35
CA ASN A 218 -53.24 14.83 -0.28
C ASN A 218 -52.91 13.49 -0.97
N ALA A 219 -51.71 12.92 -0.77
CA ALA A 219 -51.31 11.66 -1.39
C ALA A 219 -52.30 10.51 -1.10
N SER A 220 -52.54 9.65 -2.09
CA SER A 220 -53.40 8.47 -1.95
C SER A 220 -52.83 7.48 -0.92
N ARG A 221 -53.68 6.57 -0.41
CA ARG A 221 -53.23 5.52 0.52
C ARG A 221 -52.17 4.60 -0.09
N GLU A 222 -52.26 4.34 -1.39
CA GLU A 222 -51.32 3.52 -2.14
C GLU A 222 -49.96 4.21 -2.28
N ARG A 223 -49.94 5.49 -2.70
CA ARG A 223 -48.71 6.28 -2.78
C ARG A 223 -48.00 6.43 -1.43
N ARG A 224 -48.77 6.51 -0.33
CA ARG A 224 -48.23 6.49 1.04
C ARG A 224 -47.64 5.13 1.45
N ARG A 225 -48.09 4.01 0.87
CA ARG A 225 -47.49 2.70 1.11
C ARG A 225 -46.17 2.58 0.35
N GLU A 226 -46.19 2.86 -0.95
CA GLU A 226 -44.99 2.86 -1.80
C GLU A 226 -43.87 3.75 -1.24
N HIS A 227 -44.21 4.97 -0.78
CA HIS A 227 -43.23 5.86 -0.17
C HIS A 227 -42.61 5.28 1.11
N ARG A 228 -43.41 4.63 1.97
CA ARG A 228 -42.88 4.00 3.18
C ARG A 228 -41.93 2.85 2.85
N ASP A 229 -42.24 2.09 1.81
CA ASP A 229 -41.38 0.98 1.36
C ASP A 229 -40.05 1.54 0.82
N LEU A 230 -40.08 2.62 0.02
CA LEU A 230 -38.89 3.33 -0.45
C LEU A 230 -38.08 3.96 0.70
N GLU A 231 -38.73 4.59 1.68
CA GLU A 231 -38.07 5.14 2.88
C GLU A 231 -37.36 4.06 3.68
N LEU A 232 -38.00 2.89 3.82
CA LEU A 232 -37.42 1.75 4.53
C LEU A 232 -36.20 1.21 3.77
N GLU A 233 -36.31 1.00 2.46
CA GLU A 233 -35.21 0.55 1.61
C GLU A 233 -34.03 1.51 1.65
N PHE A 234 -34.30 2.82 1.52
CA PHE A 234 -33.31 3.87 1.65
C PHE A 234 -32.61 3.82 3.02
N SER A 235 -33.37 3.81 4.12
CA SER A 235 -32.83 3.82 5.48
C SER A 235 -31.96 2.58 5.74
N VAL A 236 -32.40 1.43 5.25
CA VAL A 236 -31.69 0.16 5.36
C VAL A 236 -30.35 0.19 4.60
N LEU A 237 -30.35 0.65 3.34
CA LEU A 237 -29.13 0.74 2.55
C LEU A 237 -28.16 1.76 3.15
N ARG A 238 -28.68 2.90 3.59
CA ARG A 238 -27.94 3.95 4.28
C ARG A 238 -27.21 3.43 5.51
N GLU A 239 -27.89 2.66 6.37
CA GLU A 239 -27.27 2.08 7.57
C GLU A 239 -26.08 1.16 7.25
N VAL A 240 -26.17 0.35 6.18
CA VAL A 240 -25.04 -0.50 5.76
C VAL A 240 -23.87 0.36 5.27
N ARG A 241 -24.13 1.35 4.42
CA ARG A 241 -23.09 2.27 3.90
C ARG A 241 -22.40 3.05 5.03
N HIS A 242 -23.18 3.57 5.97
CA HIS A 242 -22.65 4.29 7.14
C HIS A 242 -21.86 3.37 8.06
N THR A 243 -22.23 2.09 8.15
CA THR A 243 -21.46 1.09 8.88
C THR A 243 -20.12 0.78 8.22
N VAL A 244 -20.05 0.76 6.89
CA VAL A 244 -18.78 0.68 6.15
C VAL A 244 -17.88 1.87 6.46
N ILE A 245 -18.41 3.10 6.36
CA ILE A 245 -17.67 4.32 6.68
C ILE A 245 -17.17 4.29 8.13
N ARG A 246 -18.02 3.87 9.08
CA ARG A 246 -17.67 3.74 10.49
C ARG A 246 -16.59 2.68 10.73
N ALA A 247 -16.65 1.56 10.01
CA ALA A 247 -15.65 0.49 10.11
C ALA A 247 -14.27 0.95 9.62
N ILE A 248 -14.23 1.72 8.53
CA ILE A 248 -13.01 2.35 8.00
C ILE A 248 -12.51 3.42 8.98
N GLY A 249 -13.36 4.36 9.38
CA GLY A 249 -13.02 5.48 10.24
C GLY A 249 -12.52 5.04 11.61
N GLY A 250 -13.18 4.07 12.24
CA GLY A 250 -12.78 3.50 13.53
C GLY A 250 -11.33 3.00 13.53
N ARG A 251 -10.96 2.27 12.48
CA ARG A 251 -9.61 1.69 12.35
C ARG A 251 -8.56 2.71 11.96
N LEU A 252 -8.92 3.69 11.12
CA LEU A 252 -8.00 4.79 10.79
C LEU A 252 -7.66 5.67 12.00
N ARG A 253 -8.52 5.75 13.02
CA ARG A 253 -8.24 6.47 14.27
C ARG A 253 -7.24 5.74 15.17
N GLU A 254 -7.15 4.41 15.06
CA GLU A 254 -6.28 3.61 15.90
C GLU A 254 -4.80 3.79 15.54
N PRO A 255 -3.92 4.19 16.50
CA PRO A 255 -2.53 4.58 16.22
C PRO A 255 -1.68 3.56 15.44
N GLN A 256 -1.90 2.27 15.67
CA GLN A 256 -1.13 1.15 15.12
C GLN A 256 -1.95 0.32 14.14
N SER A 257 -3.04 0.86 13.61
CA SER A 257 -3.88 0.12 12.69
C SER A 257 -3.17 -0.15 11.36
N ARG A 258 -3.29 -1.40 10.89
CA ARG A 258 -2.81 -1.84 9.57
C ARG A 258 -3.61 -1.24 8.42
N TRP A 259 -4.70 -0.55 8.73
CA TRP A 259 -5.52 0.23 7.80
C TRP A 259 -4.84 1.57 7.45
N ARG A 260 -3.93 2.06 8.28
CA ARG A 260 -3.04 3.17 7.92
C ARG A 260 -2.00 2.68 6.89
N GLY A 261 -1.50 3.57 6.03
CA GLY A 261 -0.61 3.15 4.94
C GLY A 261 -1.33 2.61 3.71
N ARG A 262 -2.66 2.50 3.72
CA ARG A 262 -3.47 1.84 2.68
C ARG A 262 -4.08 2.80 1.68
N GLU A 263 -4.48 2.24 0.54
CA GLU A 263 -5.19 2.97 -0.50
C GLU A 263 -6.69 2.89 -0.27
N TYR A 264 -7.38 4.00 -0.54
CA TYR A 264 -8.82 4.12 -0.39
C TYR A 264 -9.42 4.70 -1.67
N ASP A 265 -10.29 3.95 -2.35
CA ASP A 265 -10.91 4.36 -3.61
C ASP A 265 -12.41 4.60 -3.45
N PHE A 266 -12.77 5.85 -3.17
CA PHE A 266 -14.14 6.35 -3.14
C PHE A 266 -14.54 7.05 -4.45
N THR A 267 -13.88 6.73 -5.57
CA THR A 267 -14.17 7.34 -6.87
C THR A 267 -15.64 7.17 -7.24
N GLY A 268 -16.33 8.29 -7.52
CA GLY A 268 -17.76 8.31 -7.87
C GLY A 268 -18.72 7.93 -6.74
N ALA A 269 -18.23 7.71 -5.50
CA ALA A 269 -19.08 7.35 -4.39
C ALA A 269 -19.98 8.53 -3.97
N VAL A 270 -21.22 8.23 -3.59
CA VAL A 270 -22.16 9.21 -3.06
C VAL A 270 -22.18 9.15 -1.53
N PHE A 271 -21.93 10.27 -0.88
CA PHE A 271 -21.96 10.42 0.57
C PHE A 271 -23.18 11.24 1.00
N ASP A 272 -23.97 10.66 1.89
CA ASP A 272 -25.17 11.25 2.52
C ASP A 272 -25.00 11.39 4.05
N GLY A 273 -23.75 11.47 4.47
CA GLY A 273 -23.27 11.55 5.85
C GLY A 273 -22.15 10.55 6.14
N GLY A 274 -21.45 10.76 7.24
CA GLY A 274 -20.38 9.85 7.67
C GLY A 274 -19.44 10.50 8.67
N ASP A 275 -18.77 9.68 9.46
CA ASP A 275 -17.82 10.16 10.46
C ASP A 275 -16.44 9.53 10.25
N LEU A 276 -15.52 10.35 9.76
CA LEU A 276 -14.10 10.09 9.58
C LEU A 276 -13.27 11.09 10.42
N SER A 277 -13.86 11.66 11.47
CA SER A 277 -13.15 12.55 12.39
C SER A 277 -11.96 11.83 13.03
N GLY A 278 -10.80 12.48 13.11
CA GLY A 278 -9.57 11.91 13.66
C GLY A 278 -8.98 10.73 12.86
N ALA A 279 -9.54 10.39 11.69
CA ALA A 279 -8.98 9.37 10.82
C ALA A 279 -7.60 9.80 10.29
N VAL A 280 -6.65 8.87 10.23
CA VAL A 280 -5.29 9.14 9.74
C VAL A 280 -5.05 8.40 8.43
N PHE A 281 -5.26 9.10 7.32
CA PHE A 281 -4.87 8.67 5.99
C PHE A 281 -3.37 8.94 5.82
N SER A 282 -2.56 7.89 5.77
CA SER A 282 -1.10 8.02 5.70
C SER A 282 -0.53 7.13 4.60
N GLY A 283 0.46 7.63 3.85
CA GLY A 283 1.29 6.89 2.88
C GLY A 283 0.60 6.43 1.59
N GLY A 284 -0.61 5.89 1.69
CA GLY A 284 -1.39 5.41 0.55
C GLY A 284 -2.20 6.51 -0.14
N LYS A 285 -2.66 6.20 -1.36
CA LYS A 285 -3.52 7.09 -2.15
C LYS A 285 -4.96 7.04 -1.65
N THR A 286 -5.59 8.21 -1.45
CA THR A 286 -7.01 8.33 -1.12
C THR A 286 -7.73 9.08 -2.22
N SER A 287 -8.61 8.41 -2.97
CA SER A 287 -9.36 8.99 -4.09
C SER A 287 -10.82 9.24 -3.71
N PHE A 288 -11.27 10.47 -3.87
CA PHE A 288 -12.67 10.92 -3.89
C PHE A 288 -13.02 11.50 -5.27
N ASN A 289 -12.31 11.07 -6.32
CA ASN A 289 -12.47 11.60 -7.67
C ASN A 289 -13.93 11.44 -8.13
N GLY A 290 -14.58 12.54 -8.51
CA GLY A 290 -15.98 12.54 -8.93
C GLY A 290 -16.98 12.10 -7.85
N ALA A 291 -16.58 12.02 -6.58
CA ALA A 291 -17.51 11.72 -5.49
C ALA A 291 -18.55 12.84 -5.34
N VAL A 292 -19.72 12.50 -4.81
CA VAL A 292 -20.82 13.45 -4.61
C VAL A 292 -21.24 13.48 -3.15
N PHE A 293 -21.25 14.65 -2.55
CA PHE A 293 -21.76 14.91 -1.20
C PHE A 293 -23.15 15.54 -1.36
N VAL A 294 -24.19 14.73 -1.14
CA VAL A 294 -25.59 15.08 -1.47
C VAL A 294 -26.41 15.55 -0.27
N GLY A 295 -25.97 15.23 0.95
CA GLY A 295 -26.72 15.48 2.18
C GLY A 295 -26.02 14.94 3.41
N GLY A 296 -26.54 15.26 4.60
CA GLY A 296 -25.92 14.87 5.87
C GLY A 296 -24.55 15.53 6.11
N GLU A 297 -24.03 15.41 7.33
CA GLU A 297 -22.69 15.87 7.65
C GLU A 297 -21.68 14.74 7.41
N VAL A 298 -20.63 15.01 6.62
CA VAL A 298 -19.44 14.17 6.55
C VAL A 298 -18.31 14.84 7.32
N SER A 299 -17.94 14.27 8.46
CA SER A 299 -16.92 14.85 9.32
C SER A 299 -15.55 14.26 9.04
N PHE A 300 -14.59 15.14 8.75
CA PHE A 300 -13.15 14.94 8.76
C PHE A 300 -12.49 15.80 9.87
N HIS A 301 -13.24 16.12 10.93
CA HIS A 301 -12.75 16.92 12.05
C HIS A 301 -11.47 16.32 12.65
N ASN A 302 -10.38 17.08 12.77
CA ASN A 302 -9.05 16.60 13.18
C ASN A 302 -8.49 15.42 12.34
N ALA A 303 -9.01 15.14 11.15
CA ALA A 303 -8.44 14.10 10.29
C ALA A 303 -7.02 14.50 9.84
N VAL A 304 -6.16 13.51 9.63
CA VAL A 304 -4.79 13.71 9.16
C VAL A 304 -4.64 13.02 7.81
N PHE A 305 -4.20 13.78 6.81
CA PHE A 305 -3.84 13.31 5.49
C PHE A 305 -2.35 13.53 5.31
N SER A 306 -1.57 12.46 5.18
CA SER A 306 -0.11 12.56 5.21
C SER A 306 0.62 11.60 4.27
N GLY A 307 1.71 12.07 3.66
CA GLY A 307 2.65 11.25 2.88
C GLY A 307 2.10 10.60 1.60
N GLY A 308 0.82 10.78 1.26
CA GLY A 308 0.15 10.20 0.10
C GLY A 308 -0.53 11.24 -0.80
N GLU A 309 -1.12 10.78 -1.91
CA GLU A 309 -1.96 11.62 -2.78
C GLU A 309 -3.43 11.54 -2.32
N VAL A 310 -4.07 12.70 -2.13
CA VAL A 310 -5.50 12.80 -1.84
C VAL A 310 -6.20 13.52 -2.99
N ASP A 311 -7.05 12.81 -3.71
CA ASP A 311 -7.65 13.27 -4.96
C ASP A 311 -9.15 13.57 -4.81
N PHE A 312 -9.52 14.84 -4.75
CA PHE A 312 -10.90 15.34 -4.77
C PHE A 312 -11.25 15.96 -6.14
N ARG A 313 -10.59 15.55 -7.23
CA ARG A 313 -10.90 16.12 -8.57
C ARG A 313 -12.34 15.88 -8.96
N GLY A 314 -13.01 16.94 -9.44
CA GLY A 314 -14.38 16.85 -9.93
C GLY A 314 -15.42 16.46 -8.88
N VAL A 315 -15.07 16.55 -7.58
CA VAL A 315 -16.03 16.31 -6.50
C VAL A 315 -17.16 17.33 -6.57
N LEU A 316 -18.40 16.90 -6.29
CA LEU A 316 -19.57 17.76 -6.24
C LEU A 316 -20.12 17.81 -4.81
N PHE A 317 -20.15 19.00 -4.21
CA PHE A 317 -20.85 19.28 -2.97
C PHE A 317 -22.19 19.95 -3.31
N SER A 318 -23.23 19.13 -3.44
CA SER A 318 -24.60 19.55 -3.84
C SER A 318 -25.57 19.62 -2.66
N GLY A 319 -25.16 19.22 -1.46
CA GLY A 319 -25.93 19.34 -0.24
C GLY A 319 -25.20 18.73 0.96
N GLY A 320 -25.66 19.03 2.18
CA GLY A 320 -24.99 18.58 3.40
C GLY A 320 -23.74 19.39 3.76
N GLY A 321 -23.08 19.01 4.83
CA GLY A 321 -21.93 19.72 5.39
C GLY A 321 -20.68 18.86 5.38
N VAL A 322 -19.51 19.43 5.07
CA VAL A 322 -18.24 18.74 5.20
C VAL A 322 -17.32 19.47 6.16
N ASP A 323 -17.03 18.81 7.29
CA ASP A 323 -16.25 19.38 8.38
C ASP A 323 -14.78 18.95 8.27
N PHE A 324 -13.91 19.85 7.82
CA PHE A 324 -12.44 19.70 7.86
C PHE A 324 -11.80 20.57 8.97
N ARG A 325 -12.56 20.98 9.99
CA ARG A 325 -11.99 21.80 11.07
C ARG A 325 -10.81 21.09 11.70
N ARG A 326 -9.70 21.83 11.82
CA ARG A 326 -8.44 21.34 12.37
C ARG A 326 -7.86 20.10 11.66
N ALA A 327 -8.34 19.77 10.46
CA ALA A 327 -7.73 18.74 9.64
C ALA A 327 -6.29 19.14 9.28
N ARG A 328 -5.41 18.16 9.16
CA ARG A 328 -4.00 18.36 8.78
C ARG A 328 -3.72 17.69 7.45
N PHE A 329 -3.12 18.45 6.53
CA PHE A 329 -2.64 17.98 5.25
C PHE A 329 -1.11 18.14 5.26
N CYS A 330 -0.38 17.07 5.60
CA CYS A 330 1.06 17.13 5.84
C CYS A 330 1.86 16.17 4.95
N GLY A 331 2.63 16.71 4.00
CA GLY A 331 3.38 15.89 3.04
C GLY A 331 2.47 15.22 2.00
N GLY A 332 2.81 15.37 0.72
CA GLY A 332 2.02 14.82 -0.40
C GLY A 332 1.24 15.89 -1.19
N ARG A 333 0.29 15.44 -2.01
CA ARG A 333 -0.50 16.29 -2.91
C ARG A 333 -1.99 16.09 -2.64
N VAL A 334 -2.69 17.18 -2.38
CA VAL A 334 -4.15 17.24 -2.26
C VAL A 334 -4.72 18.02 -3.43
N SER A 335 -5.68 17.47 -4.16
CA SER A 335 -6.22 18.12 -5.37
C SER A 335 -7.74 18.18 -5.34
N PHE A 336 -8.29 19.38 -5.16
CA PHE A 336 -9.68 19.79 -5.37
C PHE A 336 -9.89 20.41 -6.77
N ARG A 337 -9.04 20.09 -7.74
CA ARG A 337 -9.13 20.68 -9.08
C ARG A 337 -10.50 20.37 -9.71
N ALA A 338 -11.16 21.41 -10.23
CA ALA A 338 -12.51 21.34 -10.78
C ALA A 338 -13.58 20.81 -9.81
N ALA A 339 -13.36 20.93 -8.50
CA ALA A 339 -14.40 20.70 -7.50
C ALA A 339 -15.52 21.73 -7.65
N GLU A 340 -16.77 21.32 -7.45
CA GLU A 340 -17.93 22.19 -7.47
C GLU A 340 -18.60 22.22 -6.09
N PHE A 341 -18.69 23.42 -5.52
CA PHE A 341 -19.41 23.71 -4.28
C PHE A 341 -20.67 24.48 -4.66
N SER A 342 -21.79 23.77 -4.84
CA SER A 342 -23.05 24.34 -5.31
C SER A 342 -24.06 24.59 -4.19
N ALA A 343 -24.00 23.80 -3.10
CA ALA A 343 -24.79 24.03 -1.90
C ALA A 343 -24.14 23.38 -0.66
N GLY A 344 -24.71 23.64 0.52
CA GLY A 344 -24.21 23.10 1.77
C GLY A 344 -23.14 23.96 2.43
N TRP A 345 -22.24 23.34 3.20
CA TRP A 345 -21.11 24.05 3.79
C TRP A 345 -19.83 23.22 3.82
N VAL A 346 -18.68 23.90 3.73
CA VAL A 346 -17.36 23.28 3.88
C VAL A 346 -16.55 24.09 4.88
N ASP A 347 -16.27 23.48 6.04
CA ASP A 347 -15.61 24.13 7.16
C ASP A 347 -14.16 23.65 7.27
N LEU A 348 -13.22 24.47 6.79
CA LEU A 348 -11.77 24.23 6.88
C LEU A 348 -11.12 25.07 8.00
N ARG A 349 -11.90 25.51 9.00
CA ARG A 349 -11.37 26.43 10.02
C ARG A 349 -10.26 25.79 10.84
N GLY A 350 -9.15 26.53 10.96
CA GLY A 350 -7.98 26.09 11.69
C GLY A 350 -7.27 24.88 11.08
N CYS A 351 -7.55 24.51 9.82
CA CYS A 351 -6.80 23.45 9.15
C CYS A 351 -5.33 23.84 8.99
N ASP A 352 -4.47 22.84 8.89
CA ASP A 352 -3.03 23.00 8.73
C ASP A 352 -2.59 22.29 7.46
N VAL A 353 -2.05 23.04 6.52
CA VAL A 353 -1.41 22.55 5.31
C VAL A 353 0.09 22.77 5.46
N SER A 354 0.84 21.69 5.68
CA SER A 354 2.29 21.71 5.87
C SER A 354 3.02 20.82 4.86
N ASP A 355 4.15 21.31 4.33
CA ASP A 355 5.12 20.50 3.57
C ASP A 355 4.54 19.69 2.38
N GLY A 356 3.46 20.18 1.76
CA GLY A 356 2.73 19.52 0.66
C GLY A 356 2.12 20.50 -0.35
N TRP A 357 1.40 20.00 -1.35
CA TRP A 357 0.74 20.85 -2.35
C TRP A 357 -0.78 20.69 -2.31
N VAL A 358 -1.53 21.78 -2.15
CA VAL A 358 -3.00 21.78 -2.22
C VAL A 358 -3.47 22.59 -3.44
N SER A 359 -4.21 21.98 -4.35
CA SER A 359 -4.76 22.67 -5.53
C SER A 359 -6.28 22.72 -5.49
N PHE A 360 -6.84 23.91 -5.55
CA PHE A 360 -8.23 24.26 -5.84
C PHE A 360 -8.37 24.85 -7.25
N ASP A 361 -7.46 24.50 -8.16
CA ASP A 361 -7.45 25.11 -9.50
C ASP A 361 -8.75 24.81 -10.24
N ARG A 362 -9.37 25.84 -10.82
CA ARG A 362 -10.67 25.74 -11.50
C ARG A 362 -11.81 25.23 -10.62
N ALA A 363 -11.66 25.26 -9.30
CA ALA A 363 -12.78 24.99 -8.40
C ALA A 363 -13.84 26.08 -8.53
N ARG A 364 -15.11 25.69 -8.43
CA ARG A 364 -16.25 26.60 -8.51
C ARG A 364 -16.95 26.66 -7.16
N PHE A 365 -16.92 27.83 -6.53
CA PHE A 365 -17.63 28.14 -5.29
C PHE A 365 -18.89 28.91 -5.66
N ALA A 366 -19.94 28.19 -6.04
CA ALA A 366 -21.19 28.75 -6.57
C ALA A 366 -22.32 28.89 -5.55
N GLY A 367 -22.25 28.18 -4.43
CA GLY A 367 -23.24 28.26 -3.35
C GLY A 367 -22.76 27.57 -2.08
N GLY A 368 -23.42 27.88 -0.96
CA GLY A 368 -23.01 27.39 0.34
C GLY A 368 -21.88 28.20 0.99
N TRP A 369 -21.63 27.92 2.27
CA TRP A 369 -20.61 28.62 3.07
C TRP A 369 -19.30 27.84 3.06
N VAL A 370 -18.20 28.49 2.67
CA VAL A 370 -16.85 27.90 2.77
C VAL A 370 -15.96 28.75 3.65
N SER A 371 -15.31 28.15 4.65
CA SER A 371 -14.44 28.90 5.56
C SER A 371 -13.07 28.27 5.72
N PHE A 372 -12.05 29.07 5.43
CA PHE A 372 -10.64 28.86 5.72
C PHE A 372 -10.20 29.71 6.91
N GLU A 373 -11.12 30.11 7.81
CA GLU A 373 -10.77 31.01 8.92
C GLU A 373 -9.68 30.37 9.79
N ARG A 374 -8.61 31.12 10.09
CA ARG A 374 -7.43 30.63 10.84
C ARG A 374 -6.72 29.42 10.20
N ALA A 375 -6.97 29.12 8.93
CA ALA A 375 -6.21 28.09 8.21
C ALA A 375 -4.73 28.49 8.13
N ARG A 376 -3.83 27.51 8.22
CA ARG A 376 -2.38 27.70 8.12
C ARG A 376 -1.88 27.02 6.86
N PHE A 377 -1.17 27.77 6.03
CA PHE A 377 -0.48 27.27 4.85
C PHE A 377 1.02 27.51 5.05
N SER A 378 1.77 26.44 5.30
CA SER A 378 3.19 26.53 5.65
C SER A 378 4.09 25.52 4.94
N GLY A 379 5.27 25.92 4.47
CA GLY A 379 6.30 25.00 3.93
C GLY A 379 5.97 24.30 2.61
N GLY A 380 4.74 24.48 2.09
CA GLY A 380 4.20 23.88 0.87
C GLY A 380 3.52 24.92 -0.04
N GLY A 381 2.87 24.47 -1.11
CA GLY A 381 2.17 25.35 -2.06
C GLY A 381 0.65 25.20 -2.01
N ALA A 382 -0.09 26.29 -2.18
CA ALA A 382 -1.53 26.28 -2.43
C ALA A 382 -1.84 26.97 -3.76
N SER A 383 -2.84 26.52 -4.50
CA SER A 383 -3.24 27.18 -5.74
C SER A 383 -4.75 27.20 -5.90
N PHE A 384 -5.30 28.38 -6.10
CA PHE A 384 -6.70 28.68 -6.43
C PHE A 384 -6.77 29.27 -7.85
N SER A 385 -5.86 28.86 -8.73
CA SER A 385 -5.70 29.49 -10.03
C SER A 385 -6.92 29.18 -10.90
N ARG A 386 -7.53 30.23 -11.47
CA ARG A 386 -8.79 30.15 -12.23
C ARG A 386 -9.97 29.59 -11.44
N ALA A 387 -9.93 29.65 -10.10
CA ALA A 387 -11.11 29.36 -9.29
C ALA A 387 -12.17 30.46 -9.47
N CYS A 388 -13.45 30.09 -9.39
CA CYS A 388 -14.57 31.01 -9.50
C CYS A 388 -15.28 31.12 -8.14
N PHE A 389 -15.33 32.32 -7.58
CA PHE A 389 -15.98 32.63 -6.31
C PHE A 389 -17.24 33.47 -6.59
N SER A 390 -18.40 32.81 -6.67
CA SER A 390 -19.66 33.44 -7.06
C SER A 390 -20.84 33.15 -6.10
N GLY A 391 -20.61 32.34 -5.05
CA GLY A 391 -21.62 31.96 -4.06
C GLY A 391 -21.65 32.84 -2.81
N ASP A 392 -22.45 32.43 -1.82
CA ASP A 392 -22.87 33.29 -0.69
C ASP A 392 -21.72 33.82 0.20
N SER A 393 -20.69 33.02 0.50
CA SER A 393 -19.54 33.49 1.29
C SER A 393 -18.37 32.50 1.31
N VAL A 394 -17.17 32.97 0.91
CA VAL A 394 -15.88 32.31 1.15
C VAL A 394 -15.00 33.17 2.06
N SER A 395 -14.70 32.69 3.27
CA SER A 395 -13.86 33.44 4.24
C SER A 395 -12.44 32.86 4.31
N PHE A 396 -11.44 33.72 4.12
CA PHE A 396 -10.02 33.49 4.43
C PHE A 396 -9.58 34.32 5.65
N ASP A 397 -10.52 34.73 6.49
CA ASP A 397 -10.23 35.65 7.59
C ASP A 397 -9.23 35.02 8.58
N ARG A 398 -8.23 35.80 9.00
CA ARG A 398 -7.16 35.33 9.89
C ARG A 398 -6.39 34.11 9.37
N ALA A 399 -6.50 33.77 8.08
CA ALA A 399 -5.67 32.73 7.48
C ALA A 399 -4.22 33.18 7.46
N ARG A 400 -3.30 32.25 7.69
CA ARG A 400 -1.86 32.50 7.67
C ARG A 400 -1.23 31.82 6.48
N PHE A 401 -0.63 32.62 5.62
CA PHE A 401 0.12 32.17 4.46
C PHE A 401 1.60 32.44 4.76
N SER A 402 2.34 31.40 5.15
CA SER A 402 3.71 31.53 5.64
C SER A 402 4.66 30.59 4.88
N ARG A 403 5.61 31.09 4.09
CA ARG A 403 6.57 30.27 3.31
C ARG A 403 5.91 29.35 2.27
N GLY A 404 6.19 29.58 0.99
CA GLY A 404 5.64 28.79 -0.12
C GLY A 404 4.99 29.65 -1.21
N TRP A 405 4.34 28.99 -2.16
CA TRP A 405 3.65 29.63 -3.29
C TRP A 405 2.14 29.51 -3.11
N VAL A 406 1.41 30.63 -3.04
CA VAL A 406 -0.05 30.66 -2.91
C VAL A 406 -0.66 31.48 -4.06
N SER A 407 -1.10 30.82 -5.13
CA SER A 407 -1.61 31.54 -6.31
C SER A 407 -3.13 31.67 -6.31
N PHE A 408 -3.61 32.89 -6.57
CA PHE A 408 -4.99 33.19 -6.98
C PHE A 408 -5.04 33.67 -8.44
N GLY A 409 -4.03 33.32 -9.23
CA GLY A 409 -3.89 33.81 -10.60
C GLY A 409 -5.07 33.41 -11.49
N GLY A 410 -5.68 34.40 -12.15
CA GLY A 410 -6.84 34.19 -13.00
C GLY A 410 -8.14 33.85 -12.26
N ALA A 411 -8.17 33.95 -10.93
CA ALA A 411 -9.39 33.69 -10.16
C ALA A 411 -10.43 34.80 -10.38
N GLU A 412 -11.70 34.43 -10.34
CA GLU A 412 -12.84 35.34 -10.50
C GLU A 412 -13.54 35.53 -9.15
N PHE A 413 -13.74 36.78 -8.75
CA PHE A 413 -14.41 37.14 -7.50
C PHE A 413 -15.65 37.99 -7.79
N SER A 414 -16.83 37.44 -7.53
CA SER A 414 -18.08 38.21 -7.50
C SER A 414 -18.17 39.06 -6.23
N GLU A 415 -19.04 40.07 -6.23
CA GLU A 415 -19.18 41.01 -5.13
C GLU A 415 -19.60 40.32 -3.83
N GLY A 416 -18.93 40.64 -2.72
CA GLY A 416 -19.26 40.10 -1.39
C GLY A 416 -18.87 38.63 -1.16
N CYS A 417 -18.41 37.92 -2.19
CA CYS A 417 -18.19 36.48 -2.12
C CYS A 417 -16.91 36.06 -1.39
N ALA A 418 -15.95 36.97 -1.15
CA ALA A 418 -14.68 36.64 -0.51
C ALA A 418 -14.20 37.68 0.51
N SER A 419 -13.72 37.21 1.66
CA SER A 419 -13.14 38.02 2.74
C SER A 419 -11.75 37.53 3.15
N PHE A 420 -10.84 38.45 3.44
CA PHE A 420 -9.46 38.23 3.88
C PHE A 420 -9.15 39.08 5.14
N ASP A 421 -10.17 39.38 5.95
CA ASP A 421 -10.03 40.26 7.11
C ASP A 421 -9.03 39.66 8.11
N GLY A 422 -7.95 40.41 8.38
CA GLY A 422 -6.87 39.99 9.26
C GLY A 422 -6.04 38.80 8.77
N ALA A 423 -6.09 38.46 7.47
CA ALA A 423 -5.18 37.47 6.89
C ALA A 423 -3.72 37.93 7.00
N GLU A 424 -2.81 36.99 7.25
CA GLU A 424 -1.38 37.27 7.41
C GLU A 424 -0.60 36.66 6.23
N PHE A 425 0.17 37.49 5.52
CA PHE A 425 1.07 37.05 4.44
C PHE A 425 2.52 37.21 4.89
N SER A 426 3.29 36.12 4.94
CA SER A 426 4.70 36.13 5.39
C SER A 426 5.59 35.18 4.57
N GLY A 427 6.71 35.67 4.04
CA GLY A 427 7.81 34.84 3.52
C GLY A 427 7.51 33.96 2.30
N GLY A 428 6.60 34.34 1.40
CA GLY A 428 6.22 33.59 0.19
C GLY A 428 5.65 34.48 -0.92
N GLN A 429 5.37 33.90 -2.10
CA GLN A 429 4.72 34.61 -3.20
C GLN A 429 3.22 34.35 -3.21
N VAL A 430 2.42 35.42 -3.26
CA VAL A 430 0.95 35.35 -3.32
C VAL A 430 0.42 36.12 -4.53
N PRO A 431 0.56 35.58 -5.76
CA PRO A 431 0.11 36.28 -6.95
C PRO A 431 -1.41 36.18 -7.13
N PHE A 432 -2.05 37.32 -7.32
CA PHE A 432 -3.42 37.49 -7.83
C PHE A 432 -3.40 37.92 -9.32
N ASN A 433 -2.30 37.68 -10.03
CA ASN A 433 -2.13 38.14 -11.41
C ASN A 433 -3.23 37.59 -12.33
N GLY A 434 -3.88 38.48 -13.08
CA GLY A 434 -4.99 38.12 -13.95
C GLY A 434 -6.29 37.77 -13.23
N ALA A 435 -6.37 37.90 -11.91
CA ALA A 435 -7.64 37.81 -11.20
C ALA A 435 -8.58 38.95 -11.63
N VAL A 436 -9.87 38.66 -11.69
CA VAL A 436 -10.93 39.55 -12.19
C VAL A 436 -12.07 39.68 -11.20
N GLY A 437 -12.93 40.68 -11.41
CA GLY A 437 -14.08 40.97 -10.54
C GLY A 437 -13.75 41.95 -9.42
N VAL A 438 -14.48 41.85 -8.31
CA VAL A 438 -14.37 42.77 -7.17
C VAL A 438 -13.21 42.36 -6.28
N CYS A 439 -12.40 43.34 -5.86
CA CYS A 439 -11.33 43.09 -4.89
C CYS A 439 -11.93 42.54 -3.59
N PRO A 440 -11.50 41.36 -3.11
CA PRO A 440 -12.00 40.80 -1.86
C PRO A 440 -11.85 41.76 -0.68
N ARG A 441 -12.80 41.69 0.25
CA ARG A 441 -12.79 42.49 1.47
C ARG A 441 -11.57 42.13 2.32
N GLY A 442 -10.95 43.10 3.00
CA GLY A 442 -9.81 42.89 3.89
C GLY A 442 -8.47 42.62 3.19
N LEU A 443 -8.47 42.24 1.91
CA LEU A 443 -7.24 41.86 1.19
C LEU A 443 -6.22 43.00 1.13
N ARG A 444 -6.66 44.23 0.90
CA ARG A 444 -5.75 45.39 0.79
C ARG A 444 -5.08 45.73 2.12
N GLU A 445 -5.84 45.67 3.20
CA GLU A 445 -5.34 45.90 4.55
C GLU A 445 -4.35 44.81 4.95
N ALA A 446 -4.69 43.55 4.67
CA ALA A 446 -3.83 42.40 4.91
C ALA A 446 -2.51 42.48 4.13
N VAL A 447 -2.54 42.95 2.88
CA VAL A 447 -1.31 43.20 2.09
C VAL A 447 -0.49 44.34 2.67
N GLY A 448 -1.12 45.43 3.11
CA GLY A 448 -0.43 46.57 3.72
C GLY A 448 0.22 46.26 5.07
N GLN A 449 -0.35 45.31 5.82
CA GLN A 449 0.17 44.84 7.11
C GLN A 449 1.18 43.68 6.99
N GLY A 450 1.31 43.07 5.80
CA GLY A 450 2.22 41.96 5.55
C GLY A 450 3.69 42.34 5.77
N GLY A 451 4.50 41.40 6.26
CA GLY A 451 5.94 41.62 6.44
C GLY A 451 6.63 41.91 5.10
N SER A 452 7.75 42.65 5.13
CA SER A 452 8.56 43.04 3.95
C SER A 452 8.98 41.88 3.03
N ASP A 453 8.90 40.65 3.53
CA ASP A 453 9.37 39.44 2.87
C ASP A 453 8.29 38.72 2.04
N ALA A 454 7.02 39.16 2.10
CA ALA A 454 5.93 38.61 1.30
C ALA A 454 5.71 39.41 0.01
N VAL A 455 5.76 38.75 -1.15
CA VAL A 455 5.48 39.40 -2.44
C VAL A 455 4.05 39.08 -2.85
N VAL A 456 3.13 40.04 -2.67
CA VAL A 456 1.73 39.94 -3.11
C VAL A 456 1.54 40.70 -4.42
N GLY A 457 1.18 39.98 -5.49
CA GLY A 457 0.96 40.57 -6.82
C GLY A 457 -0.50 40.88 -7.06
N LEU A 458 -0.92 42.15 -7.02
CA LEU A 458 -2.32 42.56 -7.25
C LEU A 458 -2.59 43.05 -8.69
N PRO A 459 -3.75 42.73 -9.29
CA PRO A 459 -4.21 43.33 -10.54
C PRO A 459 -4.19 44.87 -10.49
N GLU A 460 -3.92 45.51 -11.63
CA GLU A 460 -3.85 46.98 -11.70
C GLU A 460 -5.18 47.66 -11.31
N ALA A 461 -6.31 47.09 -11.70
CA ALA A 461 -7.64 47.57 -11.33
C ALA A 461 -7.85 47.61 -9.80
N TRP A 462 -7.36 46.60 -9.09
CA TRP A 462 -7.46 46.53 -7.63
C TRP A 462 -6.44 47.45 -6.93
N ARG A 463 -5.35 47.83 -7.59
CA ARG A 463 -4.43 48.86 -7.08
C ARG A 463 -5.00 50.27 -7.24
N LYS A 464 -5.64 50.58 -8.37
CA LYS A 464 -6.13 51.93 -8.71
C LYS A 464 -7.32 52.38 -7.88
N ALA A 465 -8.29 51.51 -7.60
CA ALA A 465 -9.45 51.84 -6.76
C ALA A 465 -9.07 52.26 -5.31
N ALA A 466 -7.80 52.20 -4.91
CA ALA A 466 -7.31 52.70 -3.62
C ALA A 466 -7.01 54.21 -3.64
N ARG A 467 -6.72 54.78 -4.82
CA ARG A 467 -6.33 56.18 -4.96
C ARG A 467 -7.55 57.10 -5.02
N ASP A 468 -8.63 56.66 -5.65
CA ASP A 468 -9.82 57.50 -5.87
C ASP A 468 -10.76 57.58 -4.64
N GLY A 469 -10.52 56.78 -3.59
CA GLY A 469 -11.27 56.84 -2.33
C GLY A 469 -10.68 57.78 -1.26
N GLY A 470 -9.56 58.45 -1.55
CA GLY A 470 -8.82 59.30 -0.61
C GLY A 470 -8.97 60.80 -0.82
N GLU A 471 -9.56 61.26 -1.92
CA GLU A 471 -9.73 62.69 -2.22
C GLU A 471 -11.15 62.97 -2.70
N GLY A 472 -12.04 63.28 -1.75
CA GLY A 472 -13.43 63.65 -2.02
C GLY A 472 -13.98 64.63 -0.97
N GLY A 473 -13.12 65.49 -0.43
CA GLY A 473 -13.51 66.65 0.35
C GLY A 473 -13.58 67.89 -0.54
N GLU A 474 -14.47 67.89 -1.54
CA GLU A 474 -14.78 69.12 -2.26
C GLU A 474 -15.61 70.03 -1.34
N ALA A 475 -14.95 71.07 -0.84
CA ALA A 475 -15.58 72.19 -0.18
C ALA A 475 -16.48 72.91 -1.20
N PHE A 476 -17.79 72.83 -1.00
CA PHE A 476 -18.76 73.71 -1.65
C PHE A 476 -18.46 75.18 -1.29
N PRO A 477 -18.34 76.10 -2.26
CA PRO A 477 -18.22 77.52 -1.95
C PRO A 477 -19.59 78.04 -1.49
N GLY A 478 -19.60 78.65 -0.29
CA GLY A 478 -20.79 79.23 0.31
C GLY A 478 -21.42 80.32 -0.57
N ALA A 479 -22.71 80.18 -0.82
CA ALA A 479 -23.53 81.22 -1.40
C ALA A 479 -23.69 82.37 -0.39
N SER A 480 -23.19 83.54 -0.78
CA SER A 480 -23.43 84.83 -0.14
C SER A 480 -24.91 85.19 -0.20
N SER A 481 -25.55 85.37 0.96
CA SER A 481 -26.80 86.13 1.08
C SER A 481 -26.48 87.59 1.39
N GLY A 482 -26.92 88.48 0.51
CA GLY A 482 -26.93 89.93 0.72
C GLY A 482 -27.95 90.55 -0.22
N GLY A 483 -28.93 91.27 0.34
CA GLY A 483 -29.95 92.02 -0.40
C GLY A 483 -31.35 91.77 0.14
#